data_AF-A0A842TP95-F1
#
_entry.id   AF-A0A842TP95-F1
#
_cell.length_a   1.000
_cell.length_b   1.000
_cell.length_c   1.000
_cell.angle_alpha   90.00
_cell.angle_beta   90.00
_cell.angle_gamma   90.00
#
_symmetry.space_group_name_H-M   'P 1'
#
loop_
_entity.id
_entity.type
_entity.pdbx_description
1 polymer ?
#
loop_
_entity_poly.entity_id
_entity_poly.type
_entity_poly.pdbx_seq_one_letter_code
_entity_poly.pdbx_strand_id
1 'polypeptide(L)'
;MGKRIIQQRRGRGTHTYRVRKKAFKHRLGYPQKLEGKGEVIKLVDSAAHTSPLAKIKWEKGTFYMPAIKNMFEGQKIKFNSKEIK
;
A
#
# COMPACT_ATOMS: atom_id res chain seq x y z
N MET A 1 -24.09 -2.72 -38.01
CA MET A 1 -23.73 -2.12 -36.69
C MET A 1 -23.20 -3.21 -35.78
N GLY A 2 -21.91 -3.15 -35.41
CA GLY A 2 -21.28 -4.16 -34.55
C GLY A 2 -21.61 -4.00 -33.07
N LYS A 3 -21.51 -5.10 -32.32
CA LYS A 3 -21.58 -5.05 -30.84
C LYS A 3 -20.38 -4.29 -30.28
N ARG A 4 -20.58 -3.63 -29.12
CA ARG A 4 -19.51 -2.93 -28.41
C ARG A 4 -18.37 -3.87 -28.00
N ILE A 5 -17.12 -3.41 -28.18
CA ILE A 5 -15.92 -4.10 -27.71
C ILE A 5 -15.87 -4.21 -26.18
N ILE A 6 -15.12 -5.19 -25.68
CA ILE A 6 -14.99 -5.44 -24.23
C ILE A 6 -14.44 -4.23 -23.48
N GLN A 7 -13.50 -3.47 -24.05
CA GLN A 7 -12.95 -2.26 -23.41
C GLN A 7 -14.03 -1.20 -23.15
N GLN A 8 -14.96 -0.98 -24.09
CA GLN A 8 -16.10 -0.07 -23.89
C GLN A 8 -17.04 -0.58 -22.78
N ARG A 9 -17.22 -1.89 -22.66
CA ARG A 9 -17.98 -2.51 -21.56
C ARG A 9 -17.27 -2.36 -20.21
N ARG A 10 -15.93 -2.42 -20.18
CA ARG A 10 -15.08 -2.19 -19.00
C ARG A 10 -15.19 -0.76 -18.49
N GLY A 11 -15.14 0.23 -19.39
CA GLY A 11 -15.26 1.65 -19.04
C GLY A 11 -16.57 2.02 -18.33
N ARG A 12 -17.64 1.25 -18.57
CA ARG A 12 -18.92 1.41 -17.86
C ARG A 12 -18.84 1.12 -16.36
N GLY A 13 -17.83 0.37 -15.89
CA GLY A 13 -17.62 0.11 -14.46
C GLY A 13 -18.64 -0.83 -13.80
N THR A 14 -19.33 -1.66 -14.57
CA THR A 14 -20.25 -2.68 -14.03
C THR A 14 -19.56 -3.70 -13.14
N HIS A 15 -20.33 -4.38 -12.27
CA HIS A 15 -19.84 -5.34 -11.27
C HIS A 15 -18.81 -6.34 -11.79
N THR A 16 -18.98 -6.86 -13.01
CA THR A 16 -18.04 -7.80 -13.65
C THR A 16 -16.61 -7.27 -13.75
N TYR A 17 -16.44 -5.96 -13.97
CA TYR A 17 -15.12 -5.33 -14.17
C TYR A 17 -14.68 -4.49 -12.97
N ARG A 18 -15.52 -4.40 -11.93
CA ARG A 18 -15.23 -3.63 -10.73
C ARG A 18 -14.45 -4.47 -9.74
N VAL A 19 -13.38 -3.91 -9.19
CA VAL A 19 -12.60 -4.55 -8.14
C VAL A 19 -13.40 -4.72 -6.85
N ARG A 20 -13.07 -5.78 -6.09
CA ARG A 20 -13.65 -6.02 -4.76
C ARG A 20 -13.13 -4.98 -3.77
N LYS A 21 -13.97 -3.99 -3.42
CA LYS A 21 -13.61 -2.92 -2.48
C LYS A 21 -13.09 -3.45 -1.12
N LYS A 22 -13.65 -4.55 -0.62
CA LYS A 22 -13.24 -5.16 0.67
C LYS A 22 -11.78 -5.64 0.65
N ALA A 23 -11.25 -6.04 -0.51
CA ALA A 23 -9.86 -6.47 -0.64
C ALA A 23 -8.87 -5.28 -0.55
N PHE A 24 -9.26 -4.11 -1.08
CA PHE A 24 -8.48 -2.87 -1.03
C PHE A 24 -8.69 -2.11 0.28
N LYS A 25 -8.50 -2.77 1.42
CA LYS A 25 -8.65 -2.15 2.75
C LYS A 25 -7.49 -1.21 3.08
N HIS A 26 -6.28 -1.54 2.62
CA HIS A 26 -5.07 -0.79 2.91
C HIS A 26 -4.68 0.06 1.70
N ARG A 27 -4.75 1.38 1.88
CA ARG A 27 -4.23 2.34 0.90
C ARG A 27 -2.74 2.50 1.15
N LEU A 28 -1.95 2.18 0.13
CA LEU A 28 -0.52 2.46 0.11
C LEU A 28 -0.32 3.95 -0.16
N GLY A 29 0.57 4.56 0.60
CA GLY A 29 0.86 5.97 0.43
C GLY A 29 1.88 6.43 1.46
N TYR A 30 2.92 7.10 0.97
CA TYR A 30 3.84 7.81 1.83
C TYR A 30 3.20 9.12 2.30
N PRO A 31 3.39 9.52 3.57
CA PRO A 31 2.99 10.84 4.03
C PRO A 31 3.79 11.92 3.30
N GLN A 32 3.17 13.08 3.07
CA GLN A 32 3.77 14.18 2.31
C GLN A 32 4.99 14.83 2.99
N LYS A 33 5.10 14.69 4.32
CA LYS A 33 6.27 15.08 5.11
C LYS A 33 6.85 13.83 5.74
N LEU A 34 8.01 13.37 5.26
CA LEU A 34 8.74 12.22 5.77
C LEU A 34 9.91 12.72 6.62
N GLU A 35 9.60 13.23 7.81
CA GLU A 35 10.61 13.73 8.74
C GLU A 35 10.58 12.89 10.02
N GLY A 36 11.75 12.42 10.48
CA GLY A 36 11.88 11.73 11.76
C GLY A 36 12.04 10.21 11.68
N LYS A 37 11.66 9.55 12.78
CA LYS A 37 11.78 8.10 13.00
C LYS A 37 10.41 7.44 12.94
N GLY A 38 10.31 6.32 12.24
CA GLY A 38 9.15 5.45 12.23
C GLY A 38 9.46 4.12 12.88
N GLU A 39 8.44 3.48 13.43
CA GLU A 39 8.51 2.12 13.98
C GLU A 39 7.55 1.21 13.21
N VAL A 40 8.04 0.03 12.86
CA VAL A 40 7.25 -1.01 12.23
C VAL A 40 6.40 -1.69 13.30
N ILE A 41 5.08 -1.49 13.27
CA ILE A 41 4.20 -2.13 14.25
C ILE A 41 3.94 -3.58 13.85
N LYS A 42 3.59 -3.81 12.58
CA LYS A 42 3.04 -5.09 12.15
C LYS A 42 3.24 -5.33 10.67
N LEU A 43 3.47 -6.59 10.32
CA LEU A 43 3.39 -7.11 8.95
C LEU A 43 1.99 -7.70 8.71
N VAL A 44 1.34 -7.26 7.63
CA VAL A 44 -0.06 -7.57 7.30
C VAL A 44 -0.13 -8.11 5.88
N ASP A 45 -0.83 -9.23 5.70
CA ASP A 45 -1.13 -9.73 4.36
C ASP A 45 -2.28 -8.91 3.72
N SER A 46 -2.13 -8.53 2.45
CA SER A 46 -3.14 -7.78 1.70
C SER A 46 -3.60 -8.53 0.46
N ALA A 47 -4.86 -8.95 0.49
CA ALA A 47 -5.53 -9.62 -0.62
C ALA A 47 -5.58 -8.82 -1.94
N ALA A 48 -5.33 -7.50 -1.90
CA ALA A 48 -5.34 -6.64 -3.09
C ALA A 48 -3.97 -6.53 -3.77
N HIS A 49 -2.88 -6.62 -3.01
CA HIS A 49 -1.54 -6.29 -3.48
C HIS A 49 -0.63 -7.52 -3.64
N THR A 50 -1.14 -8.71 -3.28
CA THR A 50 -0.44 -10.01 -3.38
C THR A 50 0.97 -9.96 -2.78
N SER A 51 1.17 -9.12 -1.76
CA SER A 51 2.45 -8.82 -1.16
C SER A 51 2.24 -8.42 0.30
N PRO A 52 3.16 -8.80 1.21
CA PRO A 52 3.10 -8.37 2.60
C PRO A 52 3.23 -6.85 2.70
N LEU A 53 2.37 -6.25 3.53
CA LEU A 53 2.38 -4.84 3.85
C LEU A 53 2.92 -4.60 5.25
N ALA A 54 3.77 -3.60 5.36
CA ALA A 54 4.21 -3.03 6.61
C ALA A 54 3.27 -1.93 7.08
N LYS A 55 2.81 -2.02 8.33
CA LYS A 55 2.18 -0.90 9.04
C LYS A 55 3.25 -0.15 9.83
N ILE A 56 3.54 1.07 9.41
CA ILE A 56 4.54 1.92 10.04
C ILE A 56 3.84 3.04 10.81
N LYS A 57 4.22 3.23 12.08
CA LYS A 57 3.82 4.37 12.89
C LYS A 57 4.94 5.39 12.92
N TRP A 58 4.62 6.62 12.58
CA TRP A 58 5.51 7.76 12.72
C TRP A 58 4.83 8.82 13.58
N GLU A 59 5.56 9.89 13.94
CA GLU A 59 5.11 10.89 14.93
C GLU A 59 3.71 11.46 14.65
N LYS A 60 3.34 11.70 13.38
CA LYS A 60 2.04 12.31 13.03
C LYS A 60 0.99 11.31 12.55
N GLY A 61 1.27 10.00 12.49
CA GLY A 61 0.25 9.03 12.05
C GLY A 61 0.75 7.63 11.72
N THR A 62 -0.09 6.88 11.00
CA THR A 62 0.24 5.53 10.52
C THR A 62 0.07 5.43 9.01
N PHE A 63 1.02 4.82 8.33
CA PHE A 63 0.91 4.55 6.89
C PHE A 63 1.23 3.09 6.57
N TYR A 64 0.78 2.65 5.39
CA TYR A 64 1.04 1.32 4.87
C TYR A 64 2.03 1.41 3.70
N MET A 65 3.02 0.53 3.72
CA MET A 65 4.04 0.41 2.70
C MET A 65 4.22 -1.08 2.36
N PRO A 66 4.62 -1.46 1.15
CA PRO A 66 5.07 -2.83 0.89
C PRO A 66 6.24 -3.17 1.83
N ALA A 67 6.22 -4.36 2.42
CA ALA A 67 7.28 -4.81 3.30
C ALA A 67 8.55 -5.13 2.48
N ILE A 68 9.72 -4.80 3.05
CA ILE A 68 11.02 -5.13 2.46
C ILE A 68 11.41 -6.56 2.89
N LYS A 69 12.23 -7.24 2.09
CA LYS A 69 12.78 -8.55 2.45
C LYS A 69 13.55 -8.46 3.78
N ASN A 70 13.29 -9.39 4.70
CA ASN A 70 13.87 -9.47 6.06
C ASN A 70 13.50 -8.31 7.01
N MET A 71 12.42 -7.60 6.72
CA MET A 71 11.86 -6.60 7.63
C MET A 71 11.19 -7.27 8.83
N PHE A 72 11.36 -6.72 10.03
CA PHE A 72 10.82 -7.28 11.28
C PHE A 72 10.00 -6.27 12.10
N GLU A 73 9.13 -6.79 12.96
CA GLU A 73 8.29 -5.97 13.85
C GLU A 73 9.15 -5.32 14.96
N GLY A 74 8.95 -4.03 15.20
CA GLY A 74 9.79 -3.21 16.11
C GLY A 74 11.01 -2.57 15.45
N GLN A 75 11.23 -2.78 14.14
CA GLN A 75 12.32 -2.11 13.42
C GLN A 75 12.10 -0.60 13.38
N LYS A 76 13.13 0.17 13.79
CA LYS A 76 13.15 1.63 13.70
C LYS A 76 13.69 2.06 12.34
N ILE A 77 12.86 2.72 11.54
CA ILE A 77 13.20 3.27 10.23
C ILE A 77 13.46 4.76 10.39
N LYS A 78 14.61 5.25 9.95
CA LYS A 78 14.84 6.69 9.80
C LYS A 78 14.49 7.09 8.37
N PHE A 79 13.62 8.07 8.21
CA PHE A 79 13.26 8.58 6.88
C PHE A 79 14.22 9.64 6.36
N ASN A 80 15.04 10.20 7.25
CA ASN A 80 16.03 11.22 6.91
C ASN A 80 17.42 10.73 7.28
N SER A 81 18.08 10.05 6.35
CA SER A 81 19.52 9.78 6.42
C SER A 81 20.11 9.93 5.03
N LYS A 82 20.97 10.94 4.91
CA LYS A 82 21.83 11.24 3.75
C LYS A 82 22.97 10.23 3.58
N GLU A 83 22.80 9.00 4.09
CA GLU A 83 23.81 7.97 4.09
C GLU A 83 23.21 6.68 3.55
N ILE A 84 23.56 6.41 2.30
CA ILE A 84 23.53 5.08 1.71
C ILE A 84 24.92 4.50 2.02
N LYS A 85 25.01 3.60 3.00
CA LYS A 85 26.12 2.68 3.14
C LYS A 85 25.61 1.27 2.92
#